data_AF-A0A7T0BXE1-F1
#
_entry.id   AF-A0A7T0BXE1-F1
#
_cell.length_a   1.000
_cell.length_b   1.000
_cell.length_c   1.000
_cell.angle_alpha   90.00
_cell.angle_beta   90.00
_cell.angle_gamma   90.00
#
_symmetry.space_group_name_H-M   'P 1'
#
loop_
_entity.id
_entity.type
_entity.pdbx_description
1 polymer ?
#
loop_
_entity_poly.entity_id
_entity_poly.type
_entity_poly.pdbx_seq_one_letter_code
_entity_poly.pdbx_strand_id
1 'polypeptide(L)'
;MATKRVKPVAGFKRLLFVVILLLSLVLLTGIGGVVKDKRPAQVFSENLDQLDADEMISRAIVGTLYYDFDRWFPQFRKRISTLENKTPAIANRLELMKFHFYLAGLLAELSHVLSFTSKYKIDSIRDDFDRNSKRAKELAEDILEMPGISKDQQAEAYFYLGASEGYVGIVEYGAGHILSALMNGLNADNHLEDALDLDPRYNDAYVGLGVYEYGNTRIGGISNFLMQGGRDLRLQGLKHIEHALKGPILSRPLALKTLIWFYISEQINPDNASAEQGQPLSPGVCRKRALELLMEYESRYFKETAPDQFIGNKGLSMMKAIQFVLDRNYDNARKQFQKVLTISSYLEKTKGYNINPALAKTVKEGIRFCDLMIASGKNAGNVDSAVCPKIEKQIDFIENGGSMVEYESSKIRGEIQNVFHQRLKEMHDHRDC
;
A
#
# COMPACT_ATOMS: atom_id res chain seq x y z
N MET A 1 -32.52 50.44 5.34
CA MET A 1 -31.44 49.52 5.76
C MET A 1 -31.67 48.17 5.11
N ALA A 2 -30.96 47.89 3.99
CA ALA A 2 -31.09 46.65 3.25
C ALA A 2 -29.89 45.75 3.55
N THR A 3 -30.14 44.59 4.14
CA THR A 3 -29.14 43.55 4.44
C THR A 3 -28.75 42.85 3.14
N LYS A 4 -27.51 43.09 2.68
CA LYS A 4 -26.90 42.36 1.57
C LYS A 4 -26.65 40.90 1.99
N ARG A 5 -27.37 39.96 1.37
CA ARG A 5 -27.00 38.53 1.38
C ARG A 5 -25.69 38.33 0.63
N VAL A 6 -24.66 37.90 1.35
CA VAL A 6 -23.40 37.42 0.77
C VAL A 6 -23.68 36.10 0.05
N LYS A 7 -23.41 36.03 -1.25
CA LYS A 7 -23.46 34.79 -2.02
C LYS A 7 -22.28 33.89 -1.59
N PRO A 8 -22.47 32.57 -1.43
CA PRO A 8 -21.38 31.69 -1.10
C PRO A 8 -20.44 31.59 -2.31
N VAL A 9 -19.16 31.88 -2.08
CA VAL A 9 -18.09 31.75 -3.08
C VAL A 9 -17.96 30.27 -3.45
N ALA A 10 -18.05 29.97 -4.75
CA ALA A 10 -17.99 28.62 -5.32
C ALA A 10 -16.64 27.88 -5.13
N GLY A 11 -15.72 28.43 -4.33
CA GLY A 11 -14.40 27.83 -4.03
C GLY A 11 -14.41 26.82 -2.87
N PHE A 12 -15.41 26.84 -1.98
CA PHE A 12 -15.37 26.02 -0.77
C PHE A 12 -15.68 24.53 -1.02
N LYS A 13 -16.37 24.20 -2.12
CA LYS A 13 -16.66 22.80 -2.51
C LYS A 13 -15.48 22.11 -3.21
N ARG A 14 -14.48 22.84 -3.70
CA ARG A 14 -13.25 22.25 -4.27
C ARG A 14 -12.20 21.90 -3.21
N LEU A 15 -12.32 22.46 -2.01
CA LEU A 15 -11.45 22.17 -0.86
C LEU A 15 -11.70 20.73 -0.30
N LEU A 16 -12.89 20.18 -0.54
CA LEU A 16 -13.35 18.89 -0.01
C LEU A 16 -12.85 17.67 -0.81
N PHE A 17 -12.23 17.86 -1.98
CA PHE A 17 -11.97 16.76 -2.94
C PHE A 17 -10.51 16.28 -2.97
N VAL A 18 -9.59 16.99 -2.31
CA VAL A 18 -8.16 16.97 -2.67
C VAL A 18 -7.32 15.99 -1.85
N VAL A 19 -7.84 15.38 -0.79
CA VAL A 19 -6.98 14.71 0.20
C VAL A 19 -7.27 13.19 0.30
N ILE A 20 -8.14 12.61 -0.59
CA ILE A 20 -8.77 11.25 -0.53
C ILE A 20 -7.82 10.03 -0.52
N LEU A 21 -6.51 10.21 -0.54
CA LEU A 21 -5.69 9.37 -1.40
C LEU A 21 -4.58 8.52 -0.73
N LEU A 22 -4.30 8.70 0.56
CA LEU A 22 -3.23 7.97 1.28
C LEU A 22 -3.63 6.57 1.81
N LEU A 23 -4.87 6.12 1.58
CA LEU A 23 -5.40 4.84 2.09
C LEU A 23 -4.79 3.56 1.46
N SER A 24 -3.84 3.68 0.53
CA SER A 24 -3.30 2.50 -0.18
C SER A 24 -1.86 2.13 0.19
N LEU A 25 -1.23 2.87 1.11
CA LEU A 25 0.18 2.67 1.41
C LEU A 25 0.47 3.00 2.86
N VAL A 26 0.37 2.01 3.74
CA VAL A 26 1.11 2.10 4.99
C VAL A 26 1.64 0.76 5.41
N LEU A 27 2.96 0.76 5.56
CA LEU A 27 3.76 -0.38 5.95
C LEU A 27 4.18 -0.22 7.41
N LEU A 28 4.36 -1.37 8.04
CA LEU A 28 5.07 -1.57 9.29
C LEU A 28 6.53 -1.21 9.09
N THR A 29 7.06 -0.23 9.81
CA THR A 29 8.49 0.07 9.86
C THR A 29 8.96 -0.18 11.29
N GLY A 30 10.05 -0.93 11.50
CA GLY A 30 10.50 -1.37 12.82
C GLY A 30 12.02 -1.57 12.91
N ILE A 31 12.62 -1.48 14.10
CA ILE A 31 14.08 -1.47 14.26
C ILE A 31 14.74 -2.83 14.03
N GLY A 32 15.81 -2.84 13.23
CA GLY A 32 16.73 -3.96 13.17
C GLY A 32 17.67 -3.97 14.38
N GLY A 33 17.36 -4.77 15.40
CA GLY A 33 18.41 -5.46 16.15
C GLY A 33 19.24 -6.31 15.19
N VAL A 34 20.52 -6.57 15.51
CA VAL A 34 21.44 -7.35 14.67
C VAL A 34 20.92 -8.79 14.51
N VAL A 35 19.99 -9.01 13.59
CA VAL A 35 19.53 -10.33 13.18
C VAL A 35 20.31 -10.67 11.92
N LYS A 36 21.25 -11.60 12.06
CA LYS A 36 21.96 -12.20 10.93
C LYS A 36 20.92 -12.76 9.98
N ASP A 37 20.87 -12.21 8.76
CA ASP A 37 20.07 -12.70 7.65
C ASP A 37 20.38 -14.19 7.43
N LYS A 38 19.52 -15.06 7.96
CA LYS A 38 19.52 -16.49 7.71
C LYS A 38 18.19 -16.86 7.09
N ARG A 39 18.32 -17.36 5.87
CA ARG A 39 17.35 -17.95 4.96
C ARG A 39 16.16 -18.70 5.59
N PRO A 40 15.06 -18.87 4.82
CA PRO A 40 13.73 -19.18 5.36
C PRO A 40 13.48 -20.69 5.41
N ALA A 41 12.48 -21.07 6.19
CA ALA A 41 12.02 -22.42 6.49
C ALA A 41 12.90 -23.21 7.48
N GLN A 42 12.90 -22.80 8.74
CA GLN A 42 13.07 -23.75 9.84
C GLN A 42 11.81 -23.74 10.71
N VAL A 43 11.36 -24.95 11.03
CA VAL A 43 10.27 -25.24 11.97
C VAL A 43 10.65 -24.64 13.33
N PHE A 44 10.18 -23.42 13.61
CA PHE A 44 10.34 -22.82 14.92
C PHE A 44 9.30 -23.42 15.87
N SER A 45 9.66 -24.49 16.57
CA SER A 45 9.03 -24.87 17.84
C SER A 45 9.59 -23.98 18.95
N GLU A 46 9.48 -22.66 18.81
CA GLU A 46 9.92 -21.70 19.81
C GLU A 46 8.72 -21.15 20.56
N ASN A 47 8.90 -20.93 21.86
CA ASN A 47 7.89 -20.33 22.72
C ASN A 47 7.62 -18.89 22.26
N LEU A 48 6.58 -18.69 21.43
CA LEU A 48 6.17 -17.39 20.89
C LEU A 48 5.95 -16.35 22.00
N ASP A 49 5.71 -16.80 23.24
CA ASP A 49 5.51 -15.93 24.40
C ASP A 49 6.77 -15.19 24.85
N GLN A 50 7.96 -15.56 24.36
CA GLN A 50 9.24 -14.96 24.76
C GLN A 50 9.85 -14.02 23.71
N LEU A 51 9.24 -13.90 22.52
CA LEU A 51 9.76 -13.01 21.49
C LEU A 51 9.55 -11.54 21.89
N ASP A 52 10.58 -10.72 21.64
CA ASP A 52 10.44 -9.27 21.61
C ASP A 52 9.61 -8.83 20.39
N ALA A 53 9.25 -7.55 20.37
CA ALA A 53 8.40 -7.01 19.32
C ALA A 53 9.03 -7.12 17.91
N ASP A 54 10.34 -6.92 17.80
CA ASP A 54 11.06 -6.87 16.51
C ASP A 54 11.21 -8.27 15.88
N GLU A 55 11.54 -9.28 16.68
CA GLU A 55 11.60 -10.67 16.24
C GLU A 55 10.18 -11.19 15.91
N MET A 56 9.17 -10.82 16.71
CA MET A 56 7.80 -11.23 16.45
C MET A 56 7.27 -10.63 15.14
N ILE A 57 7.50 -9.32 14.89
CA ILE A 57 7.03 -8.69 13.66
C ILE A 57 7.78 -9.20 12.43
N SER A 58 9.08 -9.48 12.53
CA SER A 58 9.90 -10.04 11.45
C SER A 58 9.31 -11.34 10.91
N ARG A 59 8.77 -12.18 11.80
CA ARG A 59 8.09 -13.43 11.44
C ARG A 59 6.66 -13.18 10.99
N ALA A 60 5.93 -12.30 11.69
CA ALA A 60 4.53 -12.03 11.40
C ALA A 60 4.31 -11.40 10.03
N ILE A 61 5.13 -10.41 9.66
CA ILE A 61 5.06 -9.71 8.37
C ILE A 61 5.29 -10.62 7.17
N VAL A 62 6.11 -11.67 7.33
CA VAL A 62 6.26 -12.72 6.32
C VAL A 62 5.06 -13.67 6.36
N GLY A 63 4.57 -14.03 7.55
CA GLY A 63 3.37 -14.85 7.71
C GLY A 63 2.10 -14.24 7.08
N THR A 64 1.95 -12.91 7.12
CA THR A 64 0.80 -12.24 6.48
C THR A 64 0.80 -12.36 4.96
N LEU A 65 1.97 -12.56 4.32
CA LEU A 65 2.05 -12.85 2.89
C LEU A 65 1.34 -14.16 2.52
N TYR A 66 1.21 -15.06 3.49
CA TYR A 66 0.53 -16.36 3.39
C TYR A 66 -0.83 -16.39 4.11
N TYR A 67 -1.33 -15.23 4.56
CA TYR A 67 -2.62 -15.08 5.24
C TYR A 67 -2.71 -15.69 6.65
N ASP A 68 -1.60 -15.79 7.37
CA ASP A 68 -1.55 -16.35 8.73
C ASP A 68 -1.90 -15.33 9.83
N PHE A 69 -2.88 -14.45 9.59
CA PHE A 69 -3.29 -13.43 10.56
C PHE A 69 -3.84 -14.03 11.86
N ASP A 70 -4.58 -15.14 11.77
CA ASP A 70 -5.19 -15.82 12.92
C ASP A 70 -4.14 -16.38 13.88
N ARG A 71 -2.94 -16.70 13.35
CA ARG A 71 -1.80 -17.10 14.17
C ARG A 71 -1.22 -15.92 14.93
N TRP A 72 -1.06 -14.78 14.27
CA TRP A 72 -0.25 -13.67 14.80
C TRP A 72 -1.06 -12.69 15.65
N PHE A 73 -2.29 -12.34 15.29
CA PHE A 73 -3.09 -11.37 16.07
C PHE A 73 -3.26 -11.75 17.55
N PRO A 74 -3.58 -13.02 17.92
CA PRO A 74 -3.67 -13.40 19.32
C PRO A 74 -2.35 -13.23 20.08
N GLN A 75 -1.21 -13.47 19.43
CA GLN A 75 0.11 -13.35 20.05
C GLN A 75 0.43 -11.88 20.36
N PHE A 76 0.24 -10.98 19.39
CA PHE A 76 0.40 -9.54 19.60
C PHE A 76 -0.51 -9.04 20.73
N ARG A 77 -1.80 -9.41 20.72
CA ARG A 77 -2.75 -9.02 21.77
C ARG A 77 -2.36 -9.55 23.15
N LYS A 78 -1.87 -10.79 23.25
CA LYS A 78 -1.38 -11.38 24.50
C LYS A 78 -0.16 -10.62 25.04
N ARG A 79 0.78 -10.26 24.16
CA ARG A 79 1.99 -9.50 24.53
C ARG A 79 1.65 -8.08 25.00
N ILE A 80 0.77 -7.38 24.28
CA ILE A 80 0.22 -6.08 24.69
C ILE A 80 -0.38 -6.18 26.10
N SER A 81 -1.33 -7.10 26.31
CA SER A 81 -1.99 -7.27 27.61
C SER A 81 -1.01 -7.61 28.74
N THR A 82 0.04 -8.40 28.45
CA THR A 82 1.08 -8.71 29.43
C THR A 82 1.89 -7.47 29.80
N LEU A 83 2.27 -6.64 28.82
CA LEU A 83 3.08 -5.44 29.02
C LEU A 83 2.29 -4.32 29.70
N GLU A 84 1.00 -4.17 29.40
CA GLU A 84 0.10 -3.21 30.08
C GLU A 84 0.01 -3.47 31.59
N ASN A 85 0.15 -4.74 32.02
CA ASN A 85 0.11 -5.13 33.42
C ASN A 85 1.47 -5.09 34.13
N LYS A 86 2.56 -4.76 33.43
CA LYS A 86 3.90 -4.64 34.02
C LYS A 86 4.16 -3.23 34.55
N THR A 87 5.13 -3.11 35.45
CA THR A 87 5.64 -1.81 35.90
C THR A 87 6.11 -0.97 34.69
N PRO A 88 5.76 0.33 34.61
CA PRO A 88 6.00 1.19 33.45
C PRO A 88 7.46 1.67 33.35
N ALA A 89 8.41 0.74 33.36
CA ALA A 89 9.81 1.00 33.07
C ALA A 89 10.01 1.35 31.57
N ILE A 90 11.05 2.14 31.26
CA ILE A 90 11.37 2.59 29.88
C ILE A 90 11.36 1.41 28.90
N ALA A 91 12.05 0.31 29.23
CA ALA A 91 12.10 -0.88 28.37
C ALA A 91 10.72 -1.52 28.11
N ASN A 92 9.84 -1.57 29.11
CA ASN A 92 8.50 -2.13 28.93
C ASN A 92 7.62 -1.19 28.08
N ARG A 93 7.77 0.14 28.24
CA ARG A 93 7.04 1.13 27.45
C ARG A 93 7.45 1.11 25.98
N LEU A 94 8.76 1.01 25.70
CA LEU A 94 9.29 0.86 24.34
C LEU A 94 8.72 -0.40 23.67
N GLU A 95 8.79 -1.55 24.34
CA GLU A 95 8.20 -2.79 23.80
C GLU A 95 6.68 -2.66 23.58
N LEU A 96 5.94 -2.07 24.51
CA LEU A 96 4.50 -1.88 24.38
C LEU A 96 4.14 -0.99 23.18
N MET A 97 4.87 0.11 23.00
CA MET A 97 4.75 1.02 21.85
C MET A 97 4.92 0.25 20.54
N LYS A 98 6.00 -0.53 20.43
CA LYS A 98 6.27 -1.38 19.27
C LYS A 98 5.14 -2.36 18.99
N PHE A 99 4.66 -3.09 20.00
CA PHE A 99 3.59 -4.07 19.81
C PHE A 99 2.30 -3.41 19.32
N HIS A 100 1.92 -2.24 19.83
CA HIS A 100 0.77 -1.49 19.32
C HIS A 100 0.99 -1.06 17.87
N PHE A 101 2.14 -0.43 17.58
CA PHE A 101 2.47 -0.01 16.22
C PHE A 101 2.43 -1.18 15.23
N TYR A 102 3.03 -2.30 15.62
CA TYR A 102 3.08 -3.49 14.79
C TYR A 102 1.73 -4.18 14.62
N LEU A 103 0.89 -4.21 15.64
CA LEU A 103 -0.47 -4.70 15.48
C LEU A 103 -1.27 -3.81 14.53
N ALA A 104 -1.11 -2.48 14.60
CA ALA A 104 -1.73 -1.55 13.66
C ALA A 104 -1.31 -1.85 12.21
N GLY A 105 -0.03 -1.94 11.90
CA GLY A 105 0.37 -2.19 10.52
C GLY A 105 0.02 -3.62 10.03
N LEU A 106 -0.09 -4.63 10.89
CA LEU A 106 -0.64 -5.95 10.51
C LEU A 106 -2.15 -5.85 10.17
N LEU A 107 -2.91 -5.03 10.88
CA LEU A 107 -4.31 -4.73 10.56
C LEU A 107 -4.43 -3.97 9.23
N ALA A 108 -3.49 -3.06 8.94
CA ALA A 108 -3.40 -2.40 7.63
C ALA A 108 -3.16 -3.43 6.51
N GLU A 109 -2.25 -4.39 6.69
CA GLU A 109 -2.03 -5.47 5.73
C GLU A 109 -3.28 -6.36 5.56
N LEU A 110 -4.00 -6.68 6.62
CA LEU A 110 -5.29 -7.38 6.51
C LEU A 110 -6.29 -6.56 5.69
N SER A 111 -6.37 -5.25 5.89
CA SER A 111 -7.26 -4.37 5.11
C SER A 111 -6.99 -4.46 3.60
N HIS A 112 -5.72 -4.60 3.18
CA HIS A 112 -5.35 -4.85 1.78
C HIS A 112 -5.77 -6.24 1.29
N VAL A 113 -5.65 -7.27 2.13
CA VAL A 113 -6.15 -8.62 1.84
C VAL A 113 -7.66 -8.63 1.67
N LEU A 114 -8.39 -7.80 2.42
CA LEU A 114 -9.84 -7.65 2.29
C LEU A 114 -10.24 -6.65 1.19
N SER A 115 -9.30 -5.88 0.65
CA SER A 115 -9.49 -4.84 -0.39
C SER A 115 -10.39 -3.70 0.10
N PHE A 116 -10.06 -3.15 1.27
CA PHE A 116 -10.75 -1.98 1.81
C PHE A 116 -10.72 -0.82 0.83
N THR A 117 -11.81 -0.04 0.87
CA THR A 117 -12.00 1.22 0.16
C THR A 117 -12.79 2.18 1.04
N SER A 118 -12.95 3.44 0.65
CA SER A 118 -13.87 4.41 1.27
C SER A 118 -15.31 3.90 1.30
N LYS A 119 -15.69 3.01 0.37
CA LYS A 119 -17.04 2.42 0.28
C LYS A 119 -17.17 1.07 0.98
N TYR A 120 -16.06 0.44 1.35
CA TYR A 120 -16.06 -0.89 1.95
C TYR A 120 -14.96 -1.02 2.99
N LYS A 121 -15.37 -1.24 4.24
CA LYS A 121 -14.49 -1.48 5.38
C LYS A 121 -15.22 -2.33 6.40
N ILE A 122 -14.45 -3.02 7.23
CA ILE A 122 -14.97 -3.71 8.41
C ILE A 122 -14.63 -2.86 9.62
N ASP A 123 -15.66 -2.34 10.30
CA ASP A 123 -15.47 -1.35 11.35
C ASP A 123 -14.62 -1.87 12.50
N SER A 124 -14.76 -3.14 12.91
CA SER A 124 -13.92 -3.70 13.98
C SER A 124 -12.43 -3.71 13.64
N ILE A 125 -12.05 -3.96 12.38
CA ILE A 125 -10.66 -3.92 11.93
C ILE A 125 -10.16 -2.48 11.90
N ARG A 126 -10.99 -1.56 11.40
CA ARG A 126 -10.68 -0.12 11.38
C ARG A 126 -10.49 0.44 12.78
N ASP A 127 -11.37 0.09 13.71
CA ASP A 127 -11.35 0.60 15.08
C ASP A 127 -10.17 0.01 15.86
N ASP A 128 -9.82 -1.26 15.61
CA ASP A 128 -8.58 -1.86 16.12
C ASP A 128 -7.34 -1.15 15.56
N PHE A 129 -7.33 -0.83 14.26
CA PHE A 129 -6.24 -0.09 13.63
C PHE A 129 -6.06 1.29 14.25
N ASP A 130 -7.14 2.07 14.36
CA ASP A 130 -7.14 3.42 14.93
C ASP A 130 -6.67 3.40 16.39
N ARG A 131 -7.24 2.51 17.22
CA ARG A 131 -6.87 2.37 18.64
C ARG A 131 -5.38 2.07 18.81
N ASN A 132 -4.84 1.11 18.06
CA ASN A 132 -3.43 0.74 18.19
C ASN A 132 -2.50 1.82 17.63
N SER A 133 -2.89 2.52 16.55
CA SER A 133 -2.11 3.62 15.99
C SER A 133 -2.00 4.79 16.97
N LYS A 134 -3.13 5.20 17.57
CA LYS A 134 -3.17 6.24 18.61
C LYS A 134 -2.40 5.83 19.85
N ARG A 135 -2.54 4.57 20.29
CA ARG A 135 -1.84 4.11 21.48
C ARG A 135 -0.32 4.06 21.30
N ALA A 136 0.17 3.68 20.13
CA ALA A 136 1.58 3.74 19.80
C ALA A 136 2.10 5.19 19.79
N LYS A 137 1.35 6.12 19.20
CA LYS A 137 1.65 7.57 19.23
C LYS A 137 1.78 8.08 20.68
N GLU A 138 0.76 7.86 21.51
CA GLU A 138 0.75 8.30 22.92
C GLU A 138 1.95 7.74 23.71
N LEU A 139 2.27 6.45 23.50
CA LEU A 139 3.40 5.83 24.20
C LEU A 139 4.74 6.41 23.75
N ALA A 140 4.89 6.75 22.47
CA ALA A 140 6.09 7.39 21.95
C ALA A 140 6.28 8.79 22.56
N GLU A 141 5.21 9.60 22.61
CA GLU A 141 5.18 10.91 23.28
C GLU A 141 5.57 10.77 24.76
N ASP A 142 4.92 9.86 25.49
CA ASP A 142 5.23 9.57 26.90
C ASP A 142 6.71 9.23 27.11
N ILE A 143 7.31 8.40 26.23
CA ILE A 143 8.71 7.97 26.33
C ILE A 143 9.67 9.14 26.13
N LEU A 144 9.39 10.02 25.16
CA LEU A 144 10.21 11.20 24.88
C LEU A 144 10.24 12.19 26.05
N GLU A 145 9.22 12.18 26.91
CA GLU A 145 9.17 12.98 28.14
C GLU A 145 9.88 12.34 29.34
N MET A 146 10.28 11.06 29.25
CA MET A 146 10.89 10.35 30.37
C MET A 146 12.35 10.82 30.63
N PRO A 147 12.73 11.08 31.89
CA PRO A 147 14.12 11.38 32.21
C PRO A 147 14.99 10.13 32.03
N GLY A 148 16.20 10.31 31.50
CA GLY A 148 17.21 9.26 31.43
C GLY A 148 17.08 8.30 30.24
N ILE A 149 16.27 8.63 29.23
CA ILE A 149 16.33 7.92 27.94
C ILE A 149 17.67 8.16 27.25
N SER A 150 18.21 7.12 26.63
CA SER A 150 19.39 7.22 25.78
C SER A 150 19.04 7.81 24.41
N LYS A 151 20.06 8.27 23.65
CA LYS A 151 19.86 8.74 22.28
C LYS A 151 19.24 7.68 21.37
N ASP A 152 19.63 6.42 21.52
CA ASP A 152 19.10 5.32 20.72
C ASP A 152 17.61 5.10 20.99
N GLN A 153 17.19 5.19 22.25
CA GLN A 153 15.77 5.11 22.65
C GLN A 153 14.98 6.35 22.22
N GLN A 154 15.63 7.51 22.16
CA GLN A 154 15.02 8.73 21.65
C GLN A 154 14.77 8.62 20.14
N ALA A 155 15.76 8.14 19.37
CA ALA A 155 15.63 7.87 17.94
C ALA A 155 14.50 6.87 17.67
N GLU A 156 14.44 5.81 18.48
CA GLU A 156 13.39 4.80 18.45
C GLU A 156 12.00 5.41 18.65
N ALA A 157 11.83 6.19 19.72
CA ALA A 157 10.55 6.82 20.02
C ALA A 157 10.13 7.82 18.93
N TYR A 158 11.03 8.65 18.40
CA TYR A 158 10.72 9.55 17.28
C TYR A 158 10.30 8.78 16.02
N PHE A 159 10.97 7.69 15.72
CA PHE A 159 10.64 6.86 14.58
C PHE A 159 9.21 6.29 14.68
N TYR A 160 8.85 5.69 15.81
CA TYR A 160 7.50 5.16 16.01
C TYR A 160 6.46 6.27 16.12
N LEU A 161 6.81 7.43 16.70
CA LEU A 161 5.94 8.59 16.74
C LEU A 161 5.58 9.05 15.32
N GLY A 162 6.59 9.30 14.47
CA GLY A 162 6.36 9.74 13.10
C GLY A 162 5.60 8.71 12.27
N ALA A 163 5.94 7.43 12.40
CA ALA A 163 5.24 6.36 11.69
C ALA A 163 3.77 6.21 12.17
N SER A 164 3.51 6.32 13.47
CA SER A 164 2.15 6.30 14.04
C SER A 164 1.33 7.53 13.65
N GLU A 165 1.94 8.70 13.55
CA GLU A 165 1.27 9.90 13.02
C GLU A 165 0.89 9.74 11.56
N GLY A 166 1.70 9.03 10.76
CA GLY A 166 1.31 8.59 9.42
C GLY A 166 0.03 7.74 9.44
N TYR A 167 -0.05 6.74 10.32
CA TYR A 167 -1.27 5.92 10.48
C TYR A 167 -2.48 6.74 10.92
N VAL A 168 -2.34 7.56 11.96
CA VAL A 168 -3.42 8.40 12.49
C VAL A 168 -3.89 9.41 11.44
N GLY A 169 -2.95 10.04 10.74
CA GLY A 169 -3.25 10.99 9.67
C GLY A 169 -4.16 10.40 8.61
N ILE A 170 -3.99 9.13 8.27
CA ILE A 170 -4.84 8.42 7.29
C ILE A 170 -6.25 8.15 7.83
N VAL A 171 -6.39 7.80 9.11
CA VAL A 171 -7.71 7.60 9.72
C VAL A 171 -8.48 8.91 9.79
N GLU A 172 -7.84 9.95 10.34
CA GLU A 172 -8.40 11.30 10.45
C GLU A 172 -8.78 11.82 9.06
N TYR A 173 -7.95 11.51 8.07
CA TYR A 173 -8.22 11.85 6.71
C TYR A 173 -9.49 11.17 6.18
N GLY A 174 -9.59 9.85 6.31
CA GLY A 174 -10.76 9.07 5.87
C GLY A 174 -12.05 9.46 6.60
N ALA A 175 -11.95 10.01 7.81
CA ALA A 175 -13.05 10.59 8.57
C ALA A 175 -13.46 12.01 8.12
N GLY A 176 -12.68 12.64 7.23
CA GLY A 176 -12.91 14.01 6.76
C GLY A 176 -12.32 15.08 7.68
N HIS A 177 -11.50 14.71 8.67
CA HIS A 177 -10.81 15.63 9.58
C HIS A 177 -9.52 16.16 8.93
N ILE A 178 -9.68 16.93 7.84
CA ILE A 178 -8.57 17.32 6.94
C ILE A 178 -7.44 18.06 7.66
N LEU A 179 -7.77 18.99 8.58
CA LEU A 179 -6.74 19.75 9.30
C LEU A 179 -5.92 18.84 10.22
N SER A 180 -6.58 17.92 10.92
CA SER A 180 -5.94 16.92 11.78
C SER A 180 -5.02 16.01 10.97
N ALA A 181 -5.51 15.53 9.83
CA ALA A 181 -4.72 14.71 8.91
C ALA A 181 -3.46 15.42 8.40
N LEU A 182 -3.59 16.70 8.02
CA LEU A 182 -2.47 17.52 7.54
C LEU A 182 -1.43 17.73 8.64
N MET A 183 -1.85 18.06 9.86
CA MET A 183 -0.94 18.25 10.99
C MET A 183 -0.18 16.96 11.32
N ASN A 184 -0.88 15.82 11.41
CA ASN A 184 -0.23 14.54 11.66
C ASN A 184 0.74 14.17 10.53
N GLY A 185 0.39 14.44 9.26
CA GLY A 185 1.30 14.16 8.15
C GLY A 185 2.56 15.04 8.15
N LEU A 186 2.47 16.30 8.57
CA LEU A 186 3.63 17.19 8.72
C LEU A 186 4.52 16.76 9.87
N ASN A 187 3.92 16.43 11.02
CA ASN A 187 4.66 15.94 12.17
C ASN A 187 5.33 14.60 11.89
N ALA A 188 4.67 13.72 11.13
CA ALA A 188 5.23 12.44 10.72
C ALA A 188 6.57 12.59 10.00
N ASP A 189 6.63 13.52 9.03
CA ASP A 189 7.85 13.82 8.27
C ASP A 189 8.97 14.31 9.22
N ASN A 190 8.67 15.33 10.03
CA ASN A 190 9.64 15.90 10.98
C ASN A 190 10.18 14.86 11.97
N HIS A 191 9.32 14.03 12.56
CA HIS A 191 9.75 13.03 13.55
C HIS A 191 10.53 11.87 12.91
N LEU A 192 10.25 11.52 11.65
CA LEU A 192 11.07 10.56 10.92
C LEU A 192 12.46 11.13 10.60
N GLU A 193 12.55 12.43 10.28
CA GLU A 193 13.83 13.14 10.14
C GLU A 193 14.58 13.21 11.47
N ASP A 194 13.91 13.57 12.57
CA ASP A 194 14.51 13.59 13.93
C ASP A 194 15.10 12.22 14.31
N ALA A 195 14.42 11.13 13.96
CA ALA A 195 14.94 9.78 14.18
C ALA A 195 16.23 9.51 13.40
N LEU A 196 16.30 9.96 12.14
CA LEU A 196 17.49 9.80 11.29
C LEU A 196 18.64 10.72 11.73
N ASP A 197 18.34 11.91 12.23
CA ASP A 197 19.35 12.84 12.77
C ASP A 197 20.00 12.27 14.04
N LEU A 198 19.24 11.53 14.86
CA LEU A 198 19.74 10.85 16.04
C LEU A 198 20.48 9.55 15.71
N ASP A 199 19.94 8.73 14.82
CA ASP A 199 20.58 7.52 14.33
C ASP A 199 20.26 7.27 12.83
N PRO A 200 21.22 7.59 11.93
CA PRO A 200 21.04 7.40 10.48
C PRO A 200 20.86 5.93 10.04
N ARG A 201 21.05 4.96 10.94
CA ARG A 201 20.89 3.52 10.65
C ARG A 201 19.43 3.07 10.73
N TYR A 202 18.50 3.95 11.09
CA TYR A 202 17.06 3.70 11.03
C TYR A 202 16.58 3.62 9.57
N ASN A 203 17.00 2.57 8.87
CA ASN A 203 16.72 2.38 7.45
C ASN A 203 15.22 2.36 7.16
N ASP A 204 14.44 1.87 8.11
CA ASP A 204 12.99 1.83 8.08
C ASP A 204 12.35 3.24 8.08
N ALA A 205 13.00 4.27 8.63
CA ALA A 205 12.53 5.66 8.55
C ALA A 205 12.57 6.19 7.10
N TYR A 206 13.58 5.81 6.31
CA TYR A 206 13.59 6.14 4.88
C TYR A 206 12.43 5.49 4.12
N VAL A 207 11.89 4.35 4.57
CA VAL A 207 10.68 3.78 3.96
C VAL A 207 9.49 4.69 4.23
N GLY A 208 9.31 5.13 5.48
CA GLY A 208 8.26 6.07 5.88
C GLY A 208 8.31 7.38 5.09
N LEU A 209 9.48 8.03 5.08
CA LEU A 209 9.72 9.26 4.32
C LEU A 209 9.45 9.05 2.84
N GLY A 210 9.96 7.97 2.24
CA GLY A 210 9.82 7.75 0.82
C GLY A 210 8.38 7.45 0.38
N VAL A 211 7.59 6.79 1.23
CA VAL A 211 6.14 6.60 1.00
C VAL A 211 5.42 7.94 1.06
N TYR A 212 5.76 8.76 2.04
CA TYR A 212 5.14 10.06 2.26
C TYR A 212 5.44 11.04 1.10
N GLU A 213 6.72 11.24 0.78
CA GLU A 213 7.19 12.11 -0.30
C GLU A 213 6.61 11.73 -1.67
N TYR A 214 6.64 10.43 -1.99
CA TYR A 214 6.07 9.95 -3.25
C TYR A 214 4.55 10.12 -3.25
N GLY A 215 3.88 9.64 -2.21
CA GLY A 215 2.42 9.62 -2.14
C GLY A 215 1.82 11.01 -2.25
N ASN A 216 2.28 11.95 -1.42
CA ASN A 216 1.79 13.31 -1.39
C ASN A 216 2.02 14.04 -2.73
N THR A 217 3.19 13.81 -3.37
CA THR A 217 3.46 14.34 -4.71
C THR A 217 2.54 13.72 -5.77
N ARG A 218 2.44 12.38 -5.80
CA ARG A 218 1.70 11.64 -6.84
C ARG A 218 0.21 11.98 -6.82
N ILE A 219 -0.32 12.26 -5.65
CA ILE A 219 -1.66 12.77 -5.43
C ILE A 219 -1.75 14.21 -5.94
N GLY A 220 -0.82 15.06 -5.50
CA GLY A 220 -0.73 16.47 -5.87
C GLY A 220 -1.74 17.36 -5.12
N GLY A 221 -1.99 18.55 -5.65
CA GLY A 221 -2.96 19.49 -5.08
C GLY A 221 -2.45 20.28 -3.87
N ILE A 222 -3.38 20.80 -3.08
CA ILE A 222 -3.10 21.70 -1.95
C ILE A 222 -2.25 21.03 -0.87
N SER A 223 -2.40 19.71 -0.67
CA SER A 223 -1.57 18.94 0.26
C SER A 223 -0.10 18.98 -0.12
N ASN A 224 0.23 18.73 -1.39
CA ASN A 224 1.61 18.85 -1.90
C ASN A 224 2.15 20.29 -1.76
N PHE A 225 1.31 21.29 -2.03
CA PHE A 225 1.71 22.70 -1.87
C PHE A 225 2.04 23.04 -0.41
N LEU A 226 1.16 22.67 0.52
CA LEU A 226 1.33 22.99 1.94
C LEU A 226 2.47 22.23 2.60
N MET A 227 2.65 20.95 2.26
CA MET A 227 3.61 20.10 2.96
C MET A 227 4.99 20.06 2.29
N GLN A 228 5.05 20.21 0.97
CA GLN A 228 6.30 20.05 0.21
C GLN A 228 6.64 21.27 -0.64
N GLY A 229 5.90 22.37 -0.50
CA GLY A 229 6.09 23.59 -1.29
C GLY A 229 5.75 23.40 -2.78
N GLY A 230 4.99 22.37 -3.13
CA GLY A 230 4.66 22.03 -4.52
C GLY A 230 5.79 21.37 -5.30
N ARG A 231 6.87 20.96 -4.63
CA ARG A 231 7.97 20.22 -5.25
C ARG A 231 7.52 18.84 -5.72
N ASP A 232 8.15 18.35 -6.79
CA ASP A 232 8.00 16.96 -7.22
C ASP A 232 9.02 16.09 -6.48
N LEU A 233 8.56 15.38 -5.43
CA LEU A 233 9.41 14.50 -4.62
C LEU A 233 9.25 13.02 -4.98
N ARG A 234 8.60 12.68 -6.10
CA ARG A 234 8.40 11.26 -6.51
C ARG A 234 9.72 10.51 -6.60
N LEU A 235 10.70 11.07 -7.30
CA LEU A 235 12.00 10.43 -7.47
C LEU A 235 12.78 10.34 -6.16
N GLN A 236 12.65 11.33 -5.27
CA GLN A 236 13.27 11.28 -3.95
C GLN A 236 12.66 10.16 -3.11
N GLY A 237 11.34 10.06 -3.07
CA GLY A 237 10.67 9.03 -2.29
C GLY A 237 10.98 7.61 -2.78
N LEU A 238 11.04 7.41 -4.11
CA LEU A 238 11.54 6.15 -4.68
C LEU A 238 12.97 5.84 -4.22
N LYS A 239 13.87 6.84 -4.25
CA LYS A 239 15.27 6.66 -3.83
C LYS A 239 15.42 6.37 -2.34
N HIS A 240 14.57 6.93 -1.48
CA HIS A 240 14.58 6.64 -0.06
C HIS A 240 14.19 5.17 0.22
N ILE A 241 13.14 4.66 -0.41
CA ILE A 241 12.75 3.24 -0.26
C ILE A 241 13.83 2.32 -0.84
N GLU A 242 14.41 2.66 -1.99
CA GLU A 242 15.54 1.94 -2.59
C GLU A 242 16.78 1.95 -1.69
N HIS A 243 17.04 3.06 -0.99
CA HIS A 243 18.12 3.17 -0.03
C HIS A 243 17.88 2.25 1.17
N ALA A 244 16.69 2.30 1.77
CA ALA A 244 16.29 1.43 2.87
C ALA A 244 16.50 -0.06 2.53
N LEU A 245 16.12 -0.47 1.32
CA LEU A 245 16.26 -1.84 0.84
C LEU A 245 17.71 -2.33 0.70
N LYS A 246 18.72 -1.44 0.74
CA LYS A 246 20.14 -1.84 0.76
C LYS A 246 20.62 -2.28 2.16
N GLY A 247 19.95 -1.82 3.22
CA GLY A 247 20.26 -2.15 4.61
C GLY A 247 19.29 -3.16 5.23
N PRO A 248 19.54 -3.64 6.46
CA PRO A 248 18.54 -4.39 7.20
C PRO A 248 17.33 -3.50 7.50
N ILE A 249 16.14 -3.97 7.16
CA ILE A 249 14.85 -3.36 7.51
C ILE A 249 13.85 -4.46 7.85
N LEU A 250 13.02 -4.23 8.86
CA LEU A 250 11.93 -5.14 9.22
C LEU A 250 10.80 -5.09 8.18
N SER A 251 10.58 -3.91 7.60
CA SER A 251 9.54 -3.67 6.60
C SER A 251 9.82 -4.27 5.22
N ARG A 252 10.91 -5.02 5.02
CA ARG A 252 11.37 -5.43 3.67
C ARG A 252 10.28 -5.99 2.75
N PRO A 253 9.43 -6.96 3.16
CA PRO A 253 8.42 -7.49 2.26
C PRO A 253 7.44 -6.42 1.79
N LEU A 254 7.11 -5.52 2.72
CA LEU A 254 6.21 -4.42 2.51
C LEU A 254 6.85 -3.32 1.64
N ALA A 255 8.10 -2.95 1.91
CA ALA A 255 8.84 -1.96 1.13
C ALA A 255 8.98 -2.41 -0.34
N LEU A 256 9.28 -3.68 -0.59
CA LEU A 256 9.31 -4.25 -1.93
C LEU A 256 7.95 -4.18 -2.61
N LYS A 257 6.88 -4.65 -1.94
CA LYS A 257 5.50 -4.59 -2.45
C LYS A 257 5.10 -3.15 -2.83
N THR A 258 5.39 -2.19 -1.97
CA THR A 258 5.13 -0.77 -2.18
C THR A 258 5.89 -0.22 -3.38
N LEU A 259 7.19 -0.49 -3.45
CA LEU A 259 8.05 0.04 -4.50
C LEU A 259 7.67 -0.51 -5.88
N ILE A 260 7.24 -1.78 -5.96
CA ILE A 260 6.66 -2.37 -7.18
C ILE A 260 5.45 -1.57 -7.62
N TRP A 261 4.50 -1.31 -6.72
CA TRP A 261 3.30 -0.54 -7.03
C TRP A 261 3.62 0.88 -7.50
N PHE A 262 4.59 1.54 -6.89
CA PHE A 262 5.04 2.86 -7.30
C PHE A 262 5.62 2.84 -8.72
N TYR A 263 6.52 1.92 -9.03
CA TYR A 263 7.06 1.83 -10.39
C TYR A 263 6.01 1.38 -11.43
N ILE A 264 4.98 0.59 -11.06
CA ILE A 264 3.82 0.34 -11.92
C ILE A 264 3.02 1.63 -12.14
N SER A 265 2.79 2.41 -11.09
CA SER A 265 2.06 3.67 -11.14
C SER A 265 2.78 4.74 -11.97
N GLU A 266 4.12 4.76 -11.96
CA GLU A 266 4.91 5.71 -12.76
C GLU A 266 4.93 5.36 -14.26
N GLN A 267 4.66 4.11 -14.64
CA GLN A 267 4.50 3.73 -16.05
C GLN A 267 3.25 4.33 -16.68
N ILE A 268 2.20 4.55 -15.87
CA ILE A 268 0.89 5.05 -16.30
C ILE A 268 0.66 6.51 -15.91
N ASN A 269 1.64 7.14 -15.28
CA ASN A 269 1.54 8.53 -14.86
C ASN A 269 1.56 9.46 -16.09
N PRO A 270 0.51 10.27 -16.31
CA PRO A 270 0.48 11.22 -17.42
C PRO A 270 1.66 12.19 -17.43
N ASP A 271 2.19 12.56 -16.25
CA ASP A 271 3.32 13.48 -16.12
C ASP A 271 4.62 12.90 -16.71
N ASN A 272 4.68 11.57 -16.89
CA ASN A 272 5.83 10.87 -17.46
C ASN A 272 5.64 10.52 -18.95
N ALA A 273 4.49 10.86 -19.55
CA ALA A 273 4.15 10.42 -20.92
C ALA A 273 5.13 10.98 -21.98
N SER A 274 5.69 12.16 -21.75
CA SER A 274 6.67 12.82 -22.62
C SER A 274 8.12 12.69 -22.12
N ALA A 275 8.36 11.95 -21.03
CA ALA A 275 9.70 11.79 -20.48
C ALA A 275 10.61 11.05 -21.47
N GLU A 276 11.80 11.60 -21.70
CA GLU A 276 12.76 11.00 -22.63
C GLU A 276 13.22 9.61 -22.15
N GLN A 277 13.54 8.75 -23.12
CA GLN A 277 14.02 7.41 -22.83
C GLN A 277 15.29 7.46 -21.96
N GLY A 278 15.26 6.76 -20.82
CA GLY A 278 16.39 6.69 -19.89
C GLY A 278 16.32 7.69 -18.74
N GLN A 279 15.39 8.66 -18.76
CA GLN A 279 15.13 9.48 -17.58
C GLN A 279 14.55 8.61 -16.44
N PRO A 280 14.87 8.88 -15.16
CA PRO A 280 14.53 7.99 -14.04
C PRO A 280 13.04 7.62 -13.92
N LEU A 281 12.14 8.55 -14.23
CA LEU A 281 10.69 8.35 -14.17
C LEU A 281 10.06 7.97 -15.51
N SER A 282 10.86 7.80 -16.58
CA SER A 282 10.34 7.41 -17.89
C SER A 282 9.67 6.03 -17.82
N PRO A 283 8.58 5.79 -18.57
CA PRO A 283 7.85 4.52 -18.51
C PRO A 283 8.74 3.29 -18.73
N GLY A 284 9.74 3.38 -19.61
CA GLY A 284 10.69 2.28 -19.86
C GLY A 284 11.57 1.95 -18.66
N VAL A 285 12.10 2.95 -17.95
CA VAL A 285 12.93 2.77 -16.75
C VAL A 285 12.09 2.21 -15.61
N CYS A 286 10.92 2.81 -15.38
CA CYS A 286 9.97 2.36 -14.35
C CYS A 286 9.51 0.91 -14.60
N ARG A 287 9.21 0.54 -15.84
CA ARG A 287 8.88 -0.83 -16.22
C ARG A 287 10.00 -1.80 -15.89
N LYS A 288 11.24 -1.50 -16.31
CA LYS A 288 12.40 -2.35 -16.02
C LYS A 288 12.53 -2.58 -14.51
N ARG A 289 12.44 -1.51 -13.73
CA ARG A 289 12.61 -1.60 -12.28
C ARG A 289 11.46 -2.34 -11.59
N ALA A 290 10.22 -2.13 -12.02
CA ALA A 290 9.06 -2.89 -11.53
C ALA A 290 9.24 -4.40 -11.75
N LEU A 291 9.73 -4.81 -12.92
CA LEU A 291 9.98 -6.23 -13.23
C LEU A 291 11.10 -6.83 -12.39
N GLU A 292 12.21 -6.10 -12.19
CA GLU A 292 13.30 -6.54 -11.30
C GLU A 292 12.80 -6.79 -9.88
N LEU A 293 12.05 -5.84 -9.32
CA LEU A 293 11.49 -5.94 -7.97
C LEU A 293 10.42 -7.03 -7.86
N LEU A 294 9.57 -7.21 -8.89
CA LEU A 294 8.62 -8.32 -8.95
C LEU A 294 9.33 -9.68 -8.90
N MET A 295 10.44 -9.83 -9.63
CA MET A 295 11.23 -11.06 -9.63
C MET A 295 11.89 -11.28 -8.26
N GLU A 296 12.48 -10.25 -7.66
CA GLU A 296 13.05 -10.36 -6.31
C GLU A 296 11.99 -10.76 -5.29
N TYR A 297 10.86 -10.06 -5.27
CA TYR A 297 9.77 -10.30 -4.33
C TYR A 297 9.17 -11.70 -4.51
N GLU A 298 8.99 -12.16 -5.75
CA GLU A 298 8.52 -13.51 -6.06
C GLU A 298 9.53 -14.59 -5.65
N SER A 299 10.82 -14.43 -5.94
CA SER A 299 11.85 -15.40 -5.56
C SER A 299 11.95 -15.53 -4.04
N ARG A 300 12.08 -14.38 -3.35
CA ARG A 300 12.34 -14.30 -1.92
C ARG A 300 11.20 -14.84 -1.06
N TYR A 301 9.95 -14.62 -1.46
CA TYR A 301 8.80 -14.95 -0.60
C TYR A 301 7.82 -15.98 -1.17
N PHE A 302 7.89 -16.34 -2.44
CA PHE A 302 6.84 -17.17 -3.05
C PHE A 302 7.34 -18.36 -3.88
N LYS A 303 8.65 -18.44 -4.17
CA LYS A 303 9.23 -19.61 -4.84
C LYS A 303 10.07 -20.46 -3.90
N GLU A 304 10.99 -19.85 -3.17
CA GLU A 304 11.97 -20.58 -2.34
C GLU A 304 11.40 -20.98 -0.97
N THR A 305 10.31 -20.34 -0.55
CA THR A 305 9.88 -20.31 0.86
C THR A 305 8.40 -20.57 1.06
N ALA A 306 7.65 -20.81 -0.02
CA ALA A 306 6.22 -20.98 0.05
C ALA A 306 5.86 -22.26 0.83
N PRO A 307 4.94 -22.19 1.80
CA PRO A 307 4.43 -23.38 2.48
C PRO A 307 3.80 -24.37 1.50
N ASP A 308 3.81 -25.66 1.88
CA ASP A 308 3.05 -26.69 1.17
C ASP A 308 1.58 -26.27 1.08
N GLN A 309 0.97 -26.50 -0.09
CA GLN A 309 -0.43 -26.12 -0.38
C GLN A 309 -0.71 -24.59 -0.43
N PHE A 310 0.32 -23.74 -0.45
CA PHE A 310 0.12 -22.30 -0.64
C PHE A 310 -0.52 -21.99 -2.00
N ILE A 311 -1.71 -21.41 -1.97
CA ILE A 311 -2.51 -21.14 -3.16
C ILE A 311 -2.05 -19.89 -3.95
N GLY A 312 -1.12 -19.11 -3.41
CA GLY A 312 -0.57 -17.90 -4.00
C GLY A 312 -1.00 -16.61 -3.28
N ASN A 313 -0.28 -15.52 -3.59
CA ASN A 313 -0.56 -14.20 -3.02
C ASN A 313 -1.38 -13.34 -4.00
N LYS A 314 -2.54 -12.87 -3.51
CA LYS A 314 -3.52 -12.02 -4.21
C LYS A 314 -2.89 -10.72 -4.70
N GLY A 315 -2.12 -10.04 -3.84
CA GLY A 315 -1.46 -8.77 -4.16
C GLY A 315 -0.42 -8.92 -5.27
N LEU A 316 0.45 -9.94 -5.16
CA LEU A 316 1.41 -10.27 -6.22
C LEU A 316 0.71 -10.61 -7.55
N SER A 317 -0.35 -11.42 -7.49
CA SER A 317 -1.11 -11.79 -8.68
C SER A 317 -1.73 -10.55 -9.35
N MET A 318 -2.26 -9.60 -8.56
CA MET A 318 -2.79 -8.34 -9.09
C MET A 318 -1.69 -7.47 -9.72
N MET A 319 -0.53 -7.30 -9.06
CA MET A 319 0.60 -6.54 -9.63
C MET A 319 1.05 -7.13 -10.98
N LYS A 320 1.18 -8.46 -11.05
CA LYS A 320 1.54 -9.16 -12.29
C LYS A 320 0.45 -9.01 -13.36
N ALA A 321 -0.83 -9.10 -12.99
CA ALA A 321 -1.93 -8.91 -13.93
C ALA A 321 -1.87 -7.55 -14.62
N ILE A 322 -1.71 -6.47 -13.83
CA ILE A 322 -1.63 -5.11 -14.36
C ILE A 322 -0.38 -4.92 -15.20
N GLN A 323 0.80 -5.37 -14.73
CA GLN A 323 2.03 -5.29 -15.52
C GLN A 323 1.89 -6.02 -16.86
N PHE A 324 1.25 -7.19 -16.89
CA PHE A 324 0.99 -7.90 -18.15
C PHE A 324 0.02 -7.15 -19.07
N VAL A 325 -0.98 -6.44 -18.54
CA VAL A 325 -1.85 -5.57 -19.36
C VAL A 325 -1.03 -4.45 -20.00
N LEU A 326 -0.15 -3.79 -19.22
CA LEU A 326 0.75 -2.74 -19.74
C LEU A 326 1.63 -3.28 -20.86
N ASP A 327 2.17 -4.48 -20.68
CA ASP A 327 3.03 -5.20 -21.62
C ASP A 327 2.28 -5.78 -22.84
N ARG A 328 0.96 -5.58 -22.94
CA ARG A 328 0.09 -6.20 -23.96
C ARG A 328 0.08 -7.74 -23.94
N ASN A 329 0.48 -8.36 -22.83
CA ASN A 329 0.50 -9.81 -22.64
C ASN A 329 -0.82 -10.30 -22.01
N TYR A 330 -1.89 -10.25 -22.80
CA TYR A 330 -3.25 -10.46 -22.30
C TYR A 330 -3.52 -11.90 -21.82
N ASP A 331 -2.87 -12.91 -22.41
CA ASP A 331 -2.98 -14.30 -21.95
C ASP A 331 -2.46 -14.47 -20.52
N ASN A 332 -1.31 -13.89 -20.20
CA ASN A 332 -0.77 -13.96 -18.85
C ASN A 332 -1.51 -13.04 -17.88
N ALA A 333 -1.94 -11.85 -18.32
CA ALA A 333 -2.79 -10.97 -17.52
C ALA A 333 -4.07 -11.70 -17.07
N ARG A 334 -4.76 -12.35 -18.01
CA ARG A 334 -5.96 -13.15 -17.75
C ARG A 334 -5.73 -14.23 -16.70
N LYS A 335 -4.65 -15.01 -16.83
CA LYS A 335 -4.29 -16.06 -15.86
C LYS A 335 -4.09 -15.50 -14.46
N GLN A 336 -3.44 -14.33 -14.34
CA GLN A 336 -3.22 -13.69 -13.05
C GLN A 336 -4.52 -13.12 -12.45
N PHE A 337 -5.40 -12.52 -13.23
CA PHE A 337 -6.73 -12.12 -12.75
C PHE A 337 -7.57 -13.31 -12.28
N GLN A 338 -7.53 -14.42 -13.01
CA GLN A 338 -8.18 -15.67 -12.57
C GLN A 338 -7.61 -16.16 -11.24
N LYS A 339 -6.28 -16.12 -11.08
CA LYS A 339 -5.62 -16.46 -9.82
C LYS A 339 -6.08 -15.56 -8.67
N VAL A 340 -6.28 -14.26 -8.89
CA VAL A 340 -6.88 -13.36 -7.88
C VAL A 340 -8.26 -13.86 -7.45
N LEU A 341 -9.15 -14.24 -8.37
CA LEU A 341 -10.48 -14.77 -8.02
C LEU A 341 -10.40 -16.10 -7.26
N THR A 342 -9.52 -17.00 -7.68
CA THR A 342 -9.29 -18.28 -6.99
C THR A 342 -8.83 -18.05 -5.56
N ILE A 343 -7.87 -17.15 -5.35
CA ILE A 343 -7.35 -16.82 -4.02
C ILE A 343 -8.44 -16.17 -3.16
N SER A 344 -9.17 -15.20 -3.70
CA SER A 344 -10.27 -14.57 -2.97
C SER A 344 -11.33 -15.59 -2.55
N SER A 345 -11.72 -16.51 -3.44
CA SER A 345 -12.72 -17.54 -3.09
C SER A 345 -12.22 -18.50 -2.00
N TYR A 346 -10.93 -18.84 -1.98
CA TYR A 346 -10.35 -19.63 -0.89
C TYR A 346 -10.37 -18.87 0.43
N LEU A 347 -9.98 -17.60 0.43
CA LEU A 347 -9.99 -16.76 1.63
C LEU A 347 -11.40 -16.63 2.22
N GLU A 348 -12.42 -16.47 1.37
CA GLU A 348 -13.82 -16.43 1.81
C GLU A 348 -14.28 -17.79 2.36
N LYS A 349 -14.08 -18.88 1.60
CA LYS A 349 -14.65 -20.20 1.94
C LYS A 349 -13.89 -20.96 3.02
N THR A 350 -12.57 -20.79 3.08
CA THR A 350 -11.69 -21.57 3.96
C THR A 350 -11.21 -20.76 5.15
N LYS A 351 -10.94 -19.45 4.97
CA LYS A 351 -10.51 -18.57 6.08
C LYS A 351 -11.64 -17.73 6.67
N GLY A 352 -12.84 -17.74 6.06
CA GLY A 352 -13.99 -16.98 6.55
C GLY A 352 -13.84 -15.45 6.39
N TYR A 353 -12.98 -15.00 5.49
CA TYR A 353 -12.73 -13.58 5.29
C TYR A 353 -13.84 -12.91 4.48
N ASN A 354 -14.27 -11.73 4.94
CA ASN A 354 -15.20 -10.88 4.21
C ASN A 354 -14.41 -9.99 3.24
N ILE A 355 -14.24 -10.44 1.99
CA ILE A 355 -13.57 -9.67 0.96
C ILE A 355 -14.55 -8.67 0.35
N ASN A 356 -14.05 -7.49 -0.02
CA ASN A 356 -14.83 -6.50 -0.73
C ASN A 356 -15.47 -7.11 -2.00
N PRO A 357 -16.82 -7.17 -2.09
CA PRO A 357 -17.49 -7.79 -3.23
C PRO A 357 -17.23 -7.05 -4.55
N ALA A 358 -16.90 -5.76 -4.50
CA ALA A 358 -16.51 -4.99 -5.68
C ALA A 358 -15.21 -5.51 -6.31
N LEU A 359 -14.28 -6.08 -5.53
CA LEU A 359 -13.06 -6.67 -6.07
C LEU A 359 -13.39 -7.78 -7.08
N ALA A 360 -14.24 -8.73 -6.71
CA ALA A 360 -14.58 -9.85 -7.59
C ALA A 360 -15.27 -9.37 -8.87
N LYS A 361 -16.10 -8.32 -8.78
CA LYS A 361 -16.73 -7.69 -9.94
C LYS A 361 -15.68 -7.08 -10.88
N THR A 362 -14.82 -6.20 -10.37
CA THR A 362 -13.80 -5.49 -11.18
C THR A 362 -12.81 -6.47 -11.82
N VAL A 363 -12.32 -7.46 -11.07
CA VAL A 363 -11.42 -8.50 -11.60
C VAL A 363 -12.06 -9.31 -12.72
N LYS A 364 -13.37 -9.61 -12.63
CA LYS A 364 -14.10 -10.27 -13.73
C LYS A 364 -14.16 -9.39 -14.98
N GLU A 365 -14.33 -8.08 -14.83
CA GLU A 365 -14.26 -7.15 -15.96
C GLU A 365 -12.84 -7.15 -16.58
N GLY A 366 -11.79 -7.15 -15.76
CA GLY A 366 -10.40 -7.29 -16.24
C GLY A 366 -10.14 -8.60 -17.01
N ILE A 367 -10.73 -9.72 -16.58
CA ILE A 367 -10.70 -10.99 -17.33
C ILE A 367 -11.39 -10.85 -18.67
N ARG A 368 -12.60 -10.26 -18.69
CA ARG A 368 -13.35 -10.06 -19.93
C ARG A 368 -12.57 -9.17 -20.89
N PHE A 369 -11.98 -8.08 -20.41
CA PHE A 369 -11.08 -7.25 -21.22
C PHE A 369 -9.98 -8.09 -21.87
N CYS A 370 -9.27 -8.92 -21.10
CA CYS A 370 -8.22 -9.78 -21.65
C CYS A 370 -8.76 -10.76 -22.69
N ASP A 371 -9.91 -11.39 -22.44
CA ASP A 371 -10.57 -12.30 -23.40
C ASP A 371 -10.87 -11.60 -24.74
N LEU A 372 -11.37 -10.35 -24.69
CA LEU A 372 -11.62 -9.55 -25.90
C LEU A 372 -10.33 -9.23 -26.65
N MET A 373 -9.28 -8.79 -25.96
CA MET A 373 -8.00 -8.48 -26.59
C MET A 373 -7.38 -9.71 -27.27
N ILE A 374 -7.45 -10.88 -26.63
CA ILE A 374 -6.94 -12.15 -27.17
C ILE A 374 -7.72 -12.58 -28.41
N ALA A 375 -9.06 -12.55 -28.34
CA ALA A 375 -9.92 -12.91 -29.47
C ALA A 375 -9.66 -11.98 -30.68
N SER A 376 -9.49 -10.69 -30.41
CA SER A 376 -9.22 -9.70 -31.43
C SER A 376 -7.82 -9.81 -32.05
N GLY A 377 -6.82 -10.26 -31.29
CA GLY A 377 -5.48 -10.54 -31.84
C GLY A 377 -5.44 -11.76 -32.76
N LYS A 378 -6.22 -12.80 -32.45
CA LYS A 378 -6.26 -14.05 -33.24
C LYS A 378 -7.03 -13.90 -34.57
N ASN A 379 -8.02 -13.02 -34.62
CA ASN A 379 -8.88 -12.80 -35.78
C ASN A 379 -8.51 -11.52 -36.57
N ALA A 380 -7.24 -11.13 -36.60
CA ALA A 380 -6.80 -9.85 -37.19
C ALA A 380 -7.08 -9.69 -38.71
N GLY A 381 -7.51 -10.75 -39.40
CA GLY A 381 -7.83 -10.74 -40.83
C GLY A 381 -9.32 -10.89 -41.19
N ASN A 382 -10.21 -11.10 -40.23
CA ASN A 382 -11.66 -11.15 -40.46
C ASN A 382 -12.36 -10.10 -39.59
N VAL A 383 -13.23 -9.30 -40.21
CA VAL A 383 -14.19 -8.43 -39.51
C VAL A 383 -15.22 -9.35 -38.86
N ASP A 384 -14.88 -9.87 -37.68
CA ASP A 384 -15.80 -10.63 -36.86
C ASP A 384 -16.81 -9.65 -36.25
N SER A 385 -17.93 -9.45 -36.95
CA SER A 385 -19.01 -8.52 -36.58
C SER A 385 -19.58 -8.78 -35.18
N ALA A 386 -19.30 -9.95 -34.58
CA ALA A 386 -19.67 -10.28 -33.21
C ALA A 386 -18.75 -9.68 -32.13
N VAL A 387 -17.62 -9.10 -32.50
CA VAL A 387 -16.62 -8.54 -31.56
C VAL A 387 -16.86 -7.05 -31.30
N CYS A 388 -17.17 -6.23 -32.33
CA CYS A 388 -17.39 -4.78 -32.19
C CYS A 388 -18.41 -4.41 -31.09
N PRO A 389 -19.61 -5.03 -31.03
CA PRO A 389 -20.58 -4.71 -29.97
C PRO A 389 -20.06 -5.03 -28.56
N LYS A 390 -19.13 -5.98 -28.42
CA LYS A 390 -18.52 -6.31 -27.13
C LYS A 390 -17.46 -5.29 -26.72
N ILE A 391 -16.73 -4.75 -27.70
CA ILE A 391 -15.74 -3.68 -27.51
C ILE A 391 -16.47 -2.41 -27.07
N GLU A 392 -17.47 -1.97 -27.84
CA GLU A 392 -18.33 -0.82 -27.53
C GLU A 392 -18.91 -0.94 -26.12
N LYS A 393 -19.48 -2.10 -25.77
CA LYS A 393 -20.04 -2.34 -24.44
C LYS A 393 -19.02 -2.18 -23.31
N GLN A 394 -17.75 -2.53 -23.52
CA GLN A 394 -16.72 -2.32 -22.49
C GLN A 394 -16.25 -0.87 -22.43
N ILE A 395 -16.19 -0.18 -23.57
CA ILE A 395 -15.93 1.25 -23.62
C ILE A 395 -17.03 1.98 -22.82
N ASP A 396 -18.30 1.73 -23.15
CA ASP A 396 -19.45 2.30 -22.45
C ASP A 396 -19.41 1.99 -20.95
N PHE A 397 -19.02 0.76 -20.58
CA PHE A 397 -18.89 0.40 -19.17
C PHE A 397 -17.89 1.29 -18.44
N ILE A 398 -16.71 1.56 -19.01
CA ILE A 398 -15.70 2.44 -18.40
C ILE A 398 -16.17 3.90 -18.42
N GLU A 399 -16.70 4.37 -19.55
CA GLU A 399 -17.19 5.75 -19.70
C GLU A 399 -18.32 6.08 -18.71
N ASN A 400 -19.13 5.08 -18.34
CA ASN A 400 -20.18 5.21 -17.32
C ASN A 400 -19.71 4.93 -15.88
N GLY A 401 -18.40 4.98 -15.62
CA GLY A 401 -17.81 4.87 -14.27
C GLY A 401 -17.58 3.44 -13.79
N GLY A 402 -17.65 2.46 -14.68
CA GLY A 402 -17.19 1.10 -14.44
C GLY A 402 -15.68 1.03 -14.20
N SER A 403 -15.24 0.00 -13.47
CA SER A 403 -13.83 -0.18 -13.14
C SER A 403 -13.37 -1.61 -13.43
N MET A 404 -12.23 -1.73 -14.09
CA MET A 404 -11.53 -3.00 -14.35
C MET A 404 -10.68 -3.44 -13.16
N VAL A 405 -10.32 -2.51 -12.28
CA VAL A 405 -9.51 -2.77 -11.08
C VAL A 405 -10.02 -1.88 -9.96
N GLU A 406 -10.50 -2.49 -8.87
CA GLU A 406 -10.88 -1.71 -7.68
C GLU A 406 -9.62 -1.12 -7.04
N TYR A 407 -9.59 0.20 -6.87
CA TYR A 407 -8.50 0.93 -6.25
C TYR A 407 -9.05 2.16 -5.54
N GLU A 408 -8.52 2.46 -4.35
CA GLU A 408 -9.09 3.48 -3.48
C GLU A 408 -8.94 4.89 -4.05
N SER A 409 -7.73 5.22 -4.49
CA SER A 409 -7.43 6.48 -5.15
C SER A 409 -8.28 6.66 -6.40
N SER A 410 -9.16 7.67 -6.43
CA SER A 410 -9.92 8.01 -7.66
C SER A 410 -9.00 8.43 -8.80
N LYS A 411 -7.95 9.21 -8.52
CA LYS A 411 -6.94 9.64 -9.50
C LYS A 411 -6.22 8.44 -10.13
N ILE A 412 -5.57 7.62 -9.32
CA ILE A 412 -4.81 6.45 -9.81
C ILE A 412 -5.76 5.42 -10.43
N ARG A 413 -6.95 5.21 -9.86
CA ARG A 413 -7.99 4.36 -10.48
C ARG A 413 -8.32 4.86 -11.89
N GLY A 414 -8.52 6.17 -12.07
CA GLY A 414 -8.79 6.78 -13.38
C GLY A 414 -7.65 6.56 -14.37
N GLU A 415 -6.40 6.74 -13.94
CA GLU A 415 -5.22 6.47 -14.76
C GLU A 415 -5.09 4.99 -15.15
N ILE A 416 -5.37 4.06 -14.22
CA ILE A 416 -5.44 2.63 -14.52
C ILE A 416 -6.57 2.36 -15.54
N GLN A 417 -7.77 2.92 -15.34
CA GLN A 417 -8.88 2.75 -16.27
C GLN A 417 -8.56 3.30 -17.66
N ASN A 418 -7.83 4.41 -17.74
CA ASN A 418 -7.41 5.00 -19.00
C ASN A 418 -6.54 4.04 -19.82
N VAL A 419 -5.72 3.20 -19.19
CA VAL A 419 -4.96 2.15 -19.90
C VAL A 419 -5.93 1.20 -20.61
N PHE A 420 -6.91 0.65 -19.89
CA PHE A 420 -7.89 -0.28 -20.47
C PHE A 420 -8.71 0.39 -21.57
N HIS A 421 -9.17 1.61 -21.29
CA HIS A 421 -9.97 2.41 -22.23
C HIS A 421 -9.21 2.70 -23.52
N GLN A 422 -7.96 3.17 -23.44
CA GLN A 422 -7.14 3.43 -24.62
C GLN A 422 -6.91 2.18 -25.46
N ARG A 423 -6.68 1.01 -24.84
CA ARG A 423 -6.53 -0.24 -25.59
C ARG A 423 -7.81 -0.70 -26.26
N LEU A 424 -8.97 -0.47 -25.64
CA LEU A 424 -10.26 -0.72 -26.27
C LEU A 424 -10.51 0.22 -27.46
N LYS A 425 -10.21 1.52 -27.32
CA LYS A 425 -10.34 2.49 -28.42
C LYS A 425 -9.37 2.18 -29.57
N GLU A 426 -8.10 1.91 -29.28
CA GLU A 426 -7.12 1.44 -30.28
C GLU A 426 -7.70 0.25 -31.06
N MET A 427 -8.25 -0.74 -30.37
CA MET A 427 -8.81 -1.94 -30.99
C MET A 427 -10.11 -1.69 -31.76
N HIS A 428 -10.96 -0.78 -31.30
CA HIS A 428 -12.16 -0.31 -31.99
C HIS A 428 -11.78 0.29 -33.35
N ASP A 429 -10.85 1.25 -33.33
CA ASP A 429 -10.38 1.96 -34.52
C ASP A 429 -9.68 1.01 -35.51
N HIS A 430 -8.85 0.07 -35.03
CA HIS A 430 -8.14 -0.88 -35.91
C HIS A 430 -9.09 -1.88 -36.61
N ARG A 431 -10.33 -2.04 -36.13
CA ARG A 431 -11.30 -3.00 -36.66
C ARG A 431 -12.43 -2.36 -37.46
N ASP A 432 -12.39 -1.04 -37.63
CA ASP A 432 -13.50 -0.24 -38.18
C ASP A 432 -14.84 -0.59 -37.53
N CYS A 433 -14.79 -0.81 -36.21
CA CYS A 433 -15.94 -0.51 -35.37
C CYS A 433 -16.05 1.04 -35.33
#